data_AF-A0A6I1NKT6-F1
#
_entry.id   AF-A0A6I1NKT6-F1
#
_cell.length_a   1.000
_cell.length_b   1.000
_cell.length_c   1.000
_cell.angle_alpha   90.00
_cell.angle_beta   90.00
_cell.angle_gamma   90.00
#
_symmetry.space_group_name_H-M   'P 1'
#
loop_
_entity.id
_entity.type
_entity.pdbx_description
1 polymer ?
#
loop_
_entity_poly.entity_id
_entity_poly.type
_entity_poly.pdbx_seq_one_letter_code
_entity_poly.pdbx_strand_id
1 'polypeptide(L)'
;MITKNDRTKDPYDVGLLFHSIIRYGEANEERLDCSVVAVGYDRLLADADRAAEEIAAQHRDEGDEWDGAVWFERLEDIAEGSLAAALYTDEADVPSIVGQWLAALGLQRPLA
;
A
#
# COMPACT_ATOMS: atom_id res chain seq x y z
N MET A 1 -10.45 -6.21 -4.74
CA MET A 1 -10.64 -5.16 -3.74
C MET A 1 -11.13 -5.74 -2.43
N ILE A 2 -10.52 -5.35 -1.31
CA ILE A 2 -11.09 -5.44 0.04
C ILE A 2 -12.51 -4.87 -0.06
N THR A 3 -13.47 -5.78 -0.21
CA THR A 3 -14.87 -5.50 -0.60
C THR A 3 -15.82 -5.74 0.58
N LYS A 4 -15.26 -6.15 1.72
CA LYS A 4 -15.95 -6.44 2.97
C LYS A 4 -15.00 -6.13 4.12
N ASN A 5 -15.57 -5.87 5.29
CA ASN A 5 -14.85 -5.81 6.56
C ASN A 5 -14.31 -7.19 7.03
N ASP A 6 -14.17 -8.16 6.13
CA ASP A 6 -13.73 -9.52 6.47
C ASP A 6 -12.24 -9.62 6.82
N ARG A 7 -11.53 -8.48 6.84
CA ARG A 7 -10.12 -8.36 7.28
C ARG A 7 -9.21 -9.35 6.56
N THR A 8 -9.55 -9.68 5.32
CA THR A 8 -8.74 -10.53 4.46
C THR A 8 -8.14 -9.68 3.34
N LYS A 9 -6.87 -9.92 3.01
CA LYS A 9 -6.25 -9.33 1.83
C LYS A 9 -6.96 -9.81 0.57
N ASP A 10 -7.13 -8.91 -0.39
CA ASP A 10 -7.57 -9.27 -1.73
C ASP A 10 -6.35 -9.33 -2.68
N PRO A 11 -6.14 -10.43 -3.42
CA PRO A 11 -5.03 -10.55 -4.38
C PRO A 11 -4.98 -9.43 -5.44
N TYR A 12 -6.14 -8.84 -5.79
CA TYR A 12 -6.21 -7.71 -6.69
C TYR A 12 -5.52 -6.47 -6.10
N ASP A 13 -5.68 -6.22 -4.81
CA ASP A 13 -5.09 -5.06 -4.13
C ASP A 13 -3.58 -5.21 -4.02
N VAL A 14 -3.11 -6.45 -3.81
CA VAL A 14 -1.68 -6.78 -3.89
C VAL A 14 -1.13 -6.48 -5.27
N GLY A 15 -1.79 -6.95 -6.33
CA GLY A 15 -1.36 -6.73 -7.71
C GLY A 15 -1.37 -5.25 -8.11
N LEU A 16 -2.40 -4.51 -7.70
CA LEU A 16 -2.53 -3.08 -7.94
C LEU A 16 -1.42 -2.29 -7.24
N LEU A 17 -1.21 -2.54 -5.94
CA LEU A 17 -0.19 -1.85 -5.17
C LEU A 17 1.22 -2.18 -5.69
N PHE A 18 1.49 -3.44 -6.01
CA PHE A 18 2.76 -3.85 -6.63
C PHE A 18 3.01 -3.12 -7.95
N HIS A 19 1.99 -3.02 -8.81
CA HIS A 19 2.09 -2.25 -10.05
C HIS A 19 2.42 -0.78 -9.76
N SER A 20 1.74 -0.16 -8.80
CA SER A 20 1.95 1.25 -8.45
C SER A 20 3.33 1.52 -7.85
N ILE A 21 3.88 0.61 -7.04
CA ILE A 21 5.25 0.74 -6.52
C ILE A 21 6.27 0.75 -7.66
N ILE A 22 6.13 -0.15 -8.64
CA ILE A 22 7.00 -0.17 -9.84
C ILE A 22 6.85 1.14 -10.61
N ARG A 23 5.62 1.58 -10.87
CA ARG A 23 5.33 2.81 -11.62
C ARG A 23 5.88 4.06 -10.93
N TYR A 24 5.85 4.10 -9.61
CA TYR A 24 6.50 5.17 -8.84
C TYR A 24 8.01 5.18 -9.09
N GLY A 25 8.67 4.03 -8.97
CA GLY A 25 10.11 3.88 -9.23
C GLY A 25 10.49 4.32 -10.64
N GLU A 26 9.77 3.83 -11.66
CA GLU A 26 10.00 4.18 -13.07
C GLU A 26 9.77 5.68 -13.35
N ALA A 27 8.70 6.27 -12.80
CA ALA A 27 8.37 7.68 -13.01
C ALA A 27 9.36 8.64 -12.33
N ASN A 28 10.13 8.15 -11.35
CA ASN A 28 11.06 8.95 -10.56
C ASN A 28 12.52 8.48 -10.70
N GLU A 29 12.84 7.64 -11.69
CA GLU A 29 14.17 7.02 -11.86
C GLU A 29 15.30 8.06 -11.93
N GLU A 30 15.06 9.23 -12.54
CA GLU A 30 16.07 10.30 -12.63
C GLU A 30 16.39 10.97 -11.29
N ARG A 31 15.50 10.82 -10.30
CA ARG A 31 15.59 11.47 -8.97
C ARG A 31 15.93 10.48 -7.86
N LEU A 32 15.59 9.22 -8.03
CA LEU A 32 15.81 8.17 -7.04
C LEU A 32 17.22 7.58 -7.21
N ASP A 33 17.88 7.33 -6.09
CA ASP A 33 19.25 6.77 -6.09
C ASP A 33 19.29 5.26 -6.41
N CYS A 34 18.13 4.61 -6.58
CA CYS A 34 18.01 3.19 -6.88
C CYS A 34 16.96 2.88 -7.96
N SER A 35 17.26 1.90 -8.80
CA SER A 35 16.35 1.39 -9.83
C SER A 35 15.48 0.25 -9.30
N VAL A 36 14.36 -0.01 -9.97
CA VAL A 36 13.42 -1.10 -9.62
C VAL A 36 14.16 -2.45 -9.56
N VAL A 37 15.11 -2.66 -10.47
CA VAL A 37 15.93 -3.88 -10.52
C VAL A 37 16.86 -4.00 -9.32
N ALA A 38 17.38 -2.88 -8.81
CA ALA A 38 18.26 -2.87 -7.64
C ALA A 38 17.49 -3.23 -6.35
N VAL A 39 16.24 -2.76 -6.21
CA VAL A 39 15.37 -3.09 -5.07
C VAL A 39 14.87 -4.54 -5.14
N GLY A 40 14.54 -5.02 -6.34
CA GLY A 40 14.14 -6.40 -6.61
C GLY A 40 12.62 -6.62 -6.66
N TYR A 41 12.13 -7.21 -7.75
CA TYR A 41 10.70 -7.44 -7.97
C TYR A 41 10.04 -8.37 -6.94
N ASP A 42 10.76 -9.39 -6.50
CA ASP A 42 10.32 -10.34 -5.48
C ASP A 42 10.09 -9.64 -4.15
N ARG A 43 11.01 -8.74 -3.79
CA ARG A 43 10.89 -7.90 -2.60
C ARG A 43 9.71 -6.95 -2.70
N LEU A 44 9.63 -6.18 -3.78
CA LEU A 44 8.53 -5.23 -3.99
C LEU A 44 7.16 -5.92 -3.96
N LEU A 45 7.06 -7.15 -4.48
CA LEU A 45 5.84 -7.95 -4.41
C LEU A 45 5.54 -8.42 -2.98
N ALA A 46 6.56 -8.85 -2.23
CA ALA A 46 6.40 -9.23 -0.83
C ALA A 46 5.97 -8.04 0.05
N ASP A 47 6.52 -6.85 -0.19
CA ASP A 47 6.14 -5.64 0.51
C ASP A 47 4.71 -5.22 0.18
N ALA A 48 4.29 -5.32 -1.08
CA ALA A 48 2.89 -5.09 -1.49
C ALA A 48 1.91 -6.09 -0.85
N ASP A 49 2.28 -7.39 -0.83
CA ASP A 49 1.48 -8.43 -0.20
C ASP A 49 1.32 -8.17 1.30
N ARG A 50 2.43 -7.86 1.98
CA ARG A 50 2.43 -7.52 3.39
C ARG A 50 1.65 -6.23 3.69
N ALA A 51 1.74 -5.24 2.81
CA ALA A 51 1.01 -3.99 2.97
C ALA A 51 -0.50 -4.22 2.88
N ALA A 52 -0.97 -5.03 1.94
CA ALA A 52 -2.39 -5.39 1.83
C ALA A 52 -2.90 -6.12 3.08
N GLU A 53 -2.11 -7.00 3.67
CA GLU A 53 -2.43 -7.64 4.96
C GLU A 53 -2.56 -6.62 6.09
N GLU A 54 -1.60 -5.69 6.19
CA GLU A 54 -1.60 -4.67 7.23
C GLU A 54 -2.74 -3.67 7.06
N ILE A 55 -3.09 -3.31 5.82
CA ILE A 55 -4.28 -2.48 5.55
C ILE A 55 -5.52 -3.20 6.05
N ALA A 56 -5.71 -4.47 5.67
CA ALA A 56 -6.85 -5.26 6.10
C ALA A 56 -6.92 -5.42 7.63
N ALA A 57 -5.78 -5.46 8.32
CA ALA A 57 -5.69 -5.60 9.78
C ALA A 57 -5.89 -4.28 10.56
N GLN A 58 -5.40 -3.16 10.02
CA GLN A 58 -5.28 -1.89 10.74
C GLN A 58 -6.33 -0.83 10.35
N HIS A 59 -6.99 -0.95 9.19
CA HIS A 59 -8.05 -0.01 8.84
C HIS A 59 -9.22 -0.12 9.82
N ARG A 60 -9.84 1.03 10.11
CA ARG A 60 -11.06 1.10 10.91
C ARG A 60 -12.21 0.45 10.14
N ASP A 61 -13.20 -0.02 10.90
CA ASP A 61 -14.44 -0.53 10.34
C ASP A 61 -15.21 0.63 9.67
N GLU A 62 -15.43 0.55 8.36
CA GLU A 62 -16.17 1.55 7.58
C GLU A 62 -17.69 1.25 7.47
N GLY A 63 -18.16 0.20 8.15
CA GLY A 63 -19.55 -0.26 8.15
C GLY A 63 -19.93 -1.19 7.00
N ASP A 64 -21.12 -1.78 7.09
CA ASP A 64 -21.61 -2.83 6.17
C ASP A 64 -21.89 -2.34 4.74
N GLU A 65 -22.02 -1.03 4.53
CA GLU A 65 -22.34 -0.40 3.24
C GLU A 65 -21.09 0.06 2.46
N TRP A 66 -19.89 -0.11 3.02
CA TRP A 66 -18.66 0.32 2.37
C TRP A 66 -18.30 -0.60 1.19
N ASP A 67 -18.12 -0.01 0.01
CA ASP A 67 -18.01 -0.71 -1.28
C ASP A 67 -16.56 -1.00 -1.72
N GLY A 68 -15.57 -0.61 -0.92
CA GLY A 68 -14.16 -0.83 -1.23
C GLY A 68 -13.59 0.09 -2.32
N ALA A 69 -14.40 0.92 -2.98
CA ALA A 69 -13.99 1.72 -4.14
C ALA A 69 -12.88 2.74 -3.80
N VAL A 70 -12.88 3.23 -2.56
CA VAL A 70 -11.85 4.14 -2.04
C VAL A 70 -10.45 3.52 -2.07
N TRP A 71 -10.30 2.20 -1.96
CA TRP A 71 -8.97 1.59 -2.01
C TRP A 71 -8.36 1.57 -3.40
N PHE A 72 -9.18 1.50 -4.45
CA PHE A 72 -8.67 1.49 -5.81
C PHE A 72 -7.83 2.75 -6.09
N GLU A 73 -8.42 3.93 -5.91
CA GLU A 73 -7.75 5.21 -6.15
C GLU A 73 -6.53 5.42 -5.23
N ARG A 74 -6.62 4.93 -3.99
CA ARG A 74 -5.56 5.06 -3.00
C ARG A 74 -4.37 4.14 -3.23
N LEU A 75 -4.61 2.93 -3.71
CA LEU A 75 -3.58 1.94 -4.02
C LEU A 75 -2.96 2.18 -5.39
N GLU A 76 -3.71 2.78 -6.33
CA GLU A 76 -3.16 3.13 -7.64
C GLU A 76 -2.24 4.36 -7.60
N ASP A 77 -2.37 5.22 -6.58
CA ASP A 77 -1.64 6.49 -6.46
C ASP A 77 -0.11 6.30 -6.45
N ILE A 78 0.56 7.11 -7.26
CA ILE A 78 2.02 7.17 -7.40
C ILE A 78 2.58 8.58 -7.10
N ALA A 79 1.78 9.49 -6.54
CA ALA A 79 2.27 10.79 -6.13
C ALA A 79 3.27 10.67 -4.97
N GLU A 80 4.07 11.73 -4.74
CA GLU A 80 4.85 11.83 -3.51
C GLU A 80 3.92 11.80 -2.29
N GLY A 81 4.24 10.96 -1.30
CA GLY A 81 3.39 10.73 -0.12
C GLY A 81 2.34 9.63 -0.30
N SER A 82 2.24 9.02 -1.48
CA SER A 82 1.45 7.79 -1.69
C SER A 82 2.05 6.59 -0.93
N LEU A 83 1.25 5.54 -0.75
CA LEU A 83 1.74 4.29 -0.19
C LEU A 83 2.82 3.65 -1.08
N ALA A 84 2.65 3.74 -2.40
CA ALA A 84 3.64 3.28 -3.36
C ALA A 84 5.00 3.96 -3.17
N ALA A 85 5.00 5.29 -3.00
CA ALA A 85 6.21 6.06 -2.73
C ALA A 85 6.89 5.65 -1.41
N ALA A 86 6.10 5.41 -0.36
CA ALA A 86 6.64 5.04 0.95
C ALA A 86 7.22 3.61 0.98
N LEU A 87 6.66 2.69 0.19
CA LEU A 87 7.14 1.31 0.08
C LEU A 87 8.32 1.14 -0.89
N TYR A 88 8.59 2.11 -1.77
CA TYR A 88 9.73 2.08 -2.67
C TYR A 88 11.03 2.45 -1.91
N THR A 89 11.56 1.50 -1.14
CA THR A 89 12.79 1.64 -0.35
C THR A 89 13.48 0.29 -0.18
N ASP A 90 14.79 0.31 0.06
CA ASP A 90 15.60 -0.88 0.27
C ASP A 90 15.27 -1.63 1.56
N GLU A 91 14.65 -0.99 2.56
CA GLU A 91 14.26 -1.62 3.84
C GLU A 91 12.94 -1.07 4.37
N ALA A 92 11.82 -1.49 3.76
CA ALA A 92 10.49 -1.07 4.16
C ALA A 92 10.05 -1.70 5.50
N ASP A 93 9.80 -0.88 6.53
CA ASP A 93 9.02 -1.28 7.70
C ASP A 93 7.52 -1.19 7.36
N VAL A 94 7.03 -2.21 6.63
CA VAL A 94 5.68 -2.23 6.05
C VAL A 94 4.58 -1.96 7.09
N PRO A 95 4.56 -2.60 8.28
CA PRO A 95 3.54 -2.30 9.29
C PRO A 95 3.52 -0.84 9.74
N SER A 96 4.70 -0.24 9.94
CA SER A 96 4.83 1.16 10.35
C SER A 96 4.41 2.12 9.23
N ILE A 97 4.84 1.84 7.99
CA ILE A 97 4.47 2.62 6.80
C ILE A 97 2.96 2.62 6.61
N VAL A 98 2.33 1.44 6.62
CA VAL A 98 0.87 1.31 6.48
C VAL A 98 0.15 2.01 7.62
N GLY A 99 0.61 1.86 8.86
CA GLY A 99 0.02 2.55 10.01
C GLY A 99 0.05 4.07 9.88
N GLN A 100 1.19 4.64 9.51
CA GLN A 100 1.34 6.08 9.29
C GLN A 100 0.48 6.58 8.11
N TRP A 101 0.44 5.81 7.04
CA TRP A 101 -0.40 6.10 5.87
C TRP A 101 -1.89 6.10 6.25
N LEU A 102 -2.38 5.07 6.93
CA LEU A 102 -3.77 5.02 7.42
C LEU A 102 -4.07 6.16 8.41
N ALA A 103 -3.12 6.52 9.27
CA ALA A 103 -3.27 7.62 10.23
C ALA A 103 -3.46 8.96 9.51
N ALA A 104 -2.64 9.23 8.48
CA ALA A 104 -2.73 10.44 7.67
C ALA A 104 -4.09 10.56 6.95
N LEU A 105 -4.72 9.43 6.64
CA LEU A 105 -6.04 9.36 6.02
C LEU A 105 -7.21 9.41 7.02
N GLY A 106 -6.94 9.33 8.32
CA GLY A 106 -7.97 9.20 9.36
C GLY A 106 -8.68 7.84 9.34
N LEU A 107 -8.06 6.83 8.71
CA LEU A 107 -8.61 5.48 8.53
C LEU A 107 -7.96 4.46 9.48
N GLN A 108 -6.97 4.85 10.27
CA GLN A 108 -6.35 3.94 11.24
C GLN A 108 -7.32 3.64 12.39
N ARG A 109 -7.40 2.36 12.76
CA ARG A 109 -8.16 1.96 13.95
C ARG A 109 -7.56 2.59 15.22
N PRO A 110 -8.37 3.11 16.16
CA PRO A 110 -7.86 3.60 17.43
C PRO A 110 -7.14 2.48 18.19
N LEU A 111 -5.98 2.80 18.75
CA LEU A 111 -5.28 1.96 19.72
C LEU A 111 -6.19 1.84 20.95
N ALA A 112 -6.55 0.59 21.30
CA ALA A 112 -7.37 0.27 22.46
C ALA A 112 -6.64 0.56 23.78
#